data_AF-A0A524EB17-F1
#
_entry.id   AF-A0A524EB17-F1
#
_cell.length_a   1.000
_cell.length_b   1.000
_cell.length_c   1.000
_cell.angle_alpha   90.00
_cell.angle_beta   90.00
_cell.angle_gamma   90.00
#
_symmetry.space_group_name_H-M   'P 1'
#
loop_
_entity.id
_entity.type
_entity.pdbx_description
1 polymer ?
#
loop_
_entity_poly.entity_id
_entity_poly.type
_entity_poly.pdbx_seq_one_letter_code
_entity_poly.pdbx_strand_id
1 'polypeptide(L)'
;MAKVKPIKCKCGKTWGPLDVPTNKEWNMISPMPCKDGNVTITRMATWTCPACGKTKTGAKGKTKGEFKEEDTSKYKMEQAIKSREKFCISELAEEIGYSVESILKIIPLYQKKFNIKGKIDGDYFVPG
;
A
#
# COMPACT_ATOMS: atom_id res chain seq x y z
N MET A 1 -16.69 12.30 7.43
CA MET A 1 -15.35 12.79 7.01
C MET A 1 -14.49 12.98 8.25
N ALA A 2 -13.35 12.29 8.37
CA ALA A 2 -12.47 12.45 9.52
C ALA A 2 -11.87 13.86 9.53
N LYS A 3 -12.07 14.63 10.60
CA LYS A 3 -11.52 15.99 10.75
C LYS A 3 -10.00 15.92 10.61
N VAL A 4 -9.48 16.44 9.50
CA VAL A 4 -8.04 16.46 9.21
C VAL A 4 -7.40 17.49 10.14
N LYS A 5 -6.51 17.04 11.03
CA LYS A 5 -5.82 17.96 11.95
C LYS A 5 -4.81 18.81 11.16
N PRO A 6 -4.80 20.14 11.36
CA PRO A 6 -3.83 20.99 10.68
C PRO A 6 -2.42 20.77 11.26
N ILE A 7 -1.40 20.87 10.40
CA ILE A 7 0.01 20.74 10.76
C ILE A 7 0.50 22.09 11.28
N LYS A 8 1.04 22.11 12.50
CA LYS A 8 1.60 23.31 13.12
C LYS A 8 3.13 23.27 13.13
N CYS A 9 3.75 24.29 12.56
CA CYS A 9 5.19 24.49 12.68
C CYS A 9 5.56 25.24 13.97
N LYS A 10 6.80 25.06 14.43
CA LYS A 10 7.35 25.79 15.58
C LYS A 10 7.44 27.31 15.33
N CYS A 11 7.46 27.76 14.07
CA CYS A 11 7.42 29.19 13.72
C CYS A 11 6.01 29.80 13.79
N GLY A 12 5.00 29.05 14.20
CA GLY A 12 3.61 29.53 14.30
C GLY A 12 2.78 29.36 13.03
N LYS A 13 3.39 29.12 11.87
CA LYS A 13 2.64 28.82 10.63
C LYS A 13 1.90 27.48 10.78
N THR A 14 0.67 27.45 10.31
CA THR A 14 -0.20 26.28 10.29
C THR A 14 -0.72 26.05 8.87
N TRP A 15 -0.83 24.80 8.43
CA TRP A 15 -1.36 24.43 7.11
C TRP A 15 -2.12 23.10 7.17
N GLY A 16 -3.03 22.87 6.23
CA GLY A 16 -3.67 21.58 6.04
C GLY A 16 -2.70 20.56 5.41
N PRO A 17 -2.80 19.26 5.75
CA PRO A 17 -1.89 18.24 5.24
C PRO A 17 -1.88 18.05 3.71
N LEU A 18 -2.88 18.58 3.01
CA LEU A 18 -3.01 18.55 1.55
C LEU A 18 -2.62 19.89 0.89
N ASP A 19 -2.45 20.97 1.67
CA ASP A 19 -2.20 22.31 1.14
C ASP A 19 -0.74 22.52 0.71
N VAL A 20 0.17 21.72 1.26
CA VAL A 20 1.62 21.82 1.02
C VAL A 20 2.13 20.48 0.48
N PRO A 21 2.97 20.48 -0.57
CA PRO A 21 3.56 19.24 -1.08
C PRO A 21 4.37 18.52 -0.01
N THR A 22 4.23 17.20 0.00
CA THR A 22 4.95 16.31 0.91
C THR A 22 6.29 15.90 0.31
N ASN A 23 7.36 15.90 1.11
CA ASN A 23 8.68 15.44 0.69
C ASN A 23 8.78 13.91 0.69
N LYS A 24 8.26 13.26 1.73
CA LYS A 24 8.26 11.79 1.89
C LYS A 24 6.96 11.36 2.54
N GLU A 25 6.47 10.20 2.14
CA GLU A 25 5.26 9.59 2.69
C GLU A 25 5.50 8.13 3.04
N TRP A 26 4.88 7.65 4.12
CA TRP A 26 4.92 6.24 4.51
C TRP A 26 3.66 5.88 5.30
N ASN A 27 3.38 4.58 5.39
CA ASN A 27 2.26 4.08 6.17
C ASN A 27 2.74 3.57 7.52
N MET A 28 2.07 4.00 8.58
CA MET A 28 2.24 3.48 9.93
C MET A 28 1.00 2.67 10.28
N ILE A 29 1.17 1.35 10.41
CA ILE A 29 0.10 0.41 10.72
C ILE A 29 0.09 0.22 12.24
N SER A 30 -1.05 0.44 12.88
CA SER A 30 -1.21 0.12 14.30
C SER A 30 -1.39 -1.39 14.45
N PRO A 31 -0.48 -2.12 15.12
CA PRO A 31 -0.52 -3.58 15.20
C PRO A 31 -1.69 -4.08 16.05
N MET A 32 -2.20 -3.26 16.97
CA MET A 32 -3.34 -3.60 17.81
C MET A 32 -4.64 -3.20 17.10
N PRO A 33 -5.59 -4.14 16.89
CA PRO A 33 -6.91 -3.81 16.39
C PRO A 33 -7.68 -2.94 17.40
N CYS A 34 -8.54 -2.08 16.89
CA CYS A 34 -9.48 -1.32 17.71
C CYS A 34 -10.51 -2.25 18.36
N LYS A 35 -11.33 -1.74 19.29
CA LYS A 35 -12.39 -2.52 19.95
C LYS A 35 -13.32 -3.25 18.98
N ASP A 36 -13.51 -2.68 17.79
CA ASP A 36 -14.31 -3.23 16.69
C ASP A 36 -13.50 -4.17 15.74
N GLY A 37 -12.31 -4.65 16.14
CA GLY A 37 -11.46 -5.52 15.31
C GLY A 37 -10.69 -4.81 14.17
N ASN A 38 -10.99 -3.54 13.90
CA ASN A 38 -10.41 -2.78 12.79
C ASN A 38 -8.94 -2.38 13.03
N VAL A 39 -8.10 -2.54 12.02
CA VAL A 39 -6.72 -2.04 12.00
C VAL A 39 -6.73 -0.59 11.50
N THR A 40 -5.88 0.25 12.09
CA THR A 40 -5.73 1.66 11.66
C THR A 40 -4.43 1.82 10.88
N ILE A 41 -4.52 2.24 9.63
CA ILE A 41 -3.39 2.65 8.81
C ILE A 41 -3.32 4.17 8.82
N THR A 42 -2.25 4.72 9.37
CA THR A 42 -1.98 6.16 9.36
C THR A 42 -0.96 6.48 8.27
N ARG A 43 -1.36 7.24 7.25
CA ARG A 43 -0.42 7.78 6.25
C ARG A 43 0.32 8.95 6.89
N MET A 44 1.60 8.75 7.14
CA MET A 44 2.52 9.75 7.65
C MET A 44 3.20 10.46 6.49
N ALA A 45 3.54 11.74 6.68
CA ALA A 45 4.32 12.47 5.71
C ALA A 45 5.24 13.49 6.36
N THR A 46 6.25 13.91 5.59
CA THR A 46 7.10 15.06 5.89
C THR A 46 6.78 16.21 4.96
N TRP A 47 6.79 17.43 5.48
CA TRP A 47 6.60 18.69 4.76
C TRP A 47 7.75 19.63 5.05
N THR A 48 8.04 20.51 4.09
CA THR A 48 8.87 21.69 4.33
C THR A 48 7.95 22.85 4.68
N CYS A 49 8.19 23.52 5.82
CA CYS A 49 7.37 24.66 6.21
C CYS A 49 7.53 25.81 5.20
N PRO A 50 6.45 26.33 4.60
CA PRO A 50 6.54 27.38 3.58
C PRO A 50 7.00 28.73 4.16
N ALA A 51 6.92 28.93 5.47
CA ALA A 51 7.29 30.19 6.12
C ALA A 51 8.75 30.22 6.62
N CYS A 52 9.33 29.07 7.00
CA CYS A 52 10.66 29.06 7.64
C CYS A 52 11.58 27.92 7.15
N GLY A 53 11.20 27.19 6.11
CA GLY A 53 12.01 26.11 5.51
C GLY A 53 12.24 24.87 6.39
N LYS A 54 11.74 24.84 7.63
CA LYS A 54 11.97 23.72 8.56
C LYS A 54 11.10 22.52 8.21
N THR A 55 11.67 21.32 8.31
CA THR A 55 10.94 20.07 8.10
C THR A 55 9.95 19.79 9.24
N LYS A 56 8.77 19.31 8.88
CA LYS A 56 7.74 18.84 9.82
C LYS A 56 7.23 17.47 9.42
N THR A 57 7.00 16.64 10.42
CA THR A 57 6.44 15.29 10.25
C THR A 57 5.08 15.22 10.92
N GLY A 58 4.14 14.52 10.31
CA GLY A 58 2.80 14.38 10.86
C GLY A 58 1.92 13.42 10.05
N ALA A 59 0.71 13.18 10.55
CA ALA A 59 -0.27 12.36 9.86
C ALA A 59 -0.93 13.16 8.73
N LYS A 60 -0.80 12.66 7.49
CA LYS A 60 -1.51 13.18 6.33
C LYS A 60 -2.95 12.67 6.26
N GLY A 61 -3.16 11.42 6.69
CA GLY A 61 -4.47 10.80 6.70
C GLY A 61 -4.52 9.55 7.57
N LYS A 62 -5.73 9.11 7.89
CA LYS A 62 -5.98 7.86 8.60
C LYS A 62 -7.07 7.09 7.87
N THR A 63 -6.80 5.82 7.63
CA THR A 63 -7.77 4.85 7.11
C THR A 63 -7.98 3.79 8.18
N LYS A 64 -9.25 3.53 8.51
CA LYS A 64 -9.66 2.46 9.42
C LYS A 64 -10.45 1.44 8.62
N GLY A 65 -10.21 0.16 8.86
CA GLY A 65 -10.94 -0.92 8.21
C GLY A 65 -10.47 -2.27 8.72
N GLU A 66 -11.18 -3.30 8.29
CA GLU A 66 -10.73 -4.69 8.42
C GLU A 66 -9.63 -4.89 7.39
N PHE A 67 -8.38 -4.71 7.83
CA PHE A 67 -7.22 -5.03 7.02
C PHE A 67 -6.73 -6.40 7.47
N LYS A 68 -7.27 -7.48 6.87
CA LYS A 68 -6.66 -8.80 7.01
C LYS A 68 -5.45 -8.84 6.10
N GLU A 69 -4.36 -9.47 6.54
CA GLU A 69 -3.20 -9.68 5.69
C GLU A 69 -3.60 -10.41 4.40
N GLU A 70 -4.57 -11.33 4.53
CA GLU A 70 -5.20 -12.12 3.47
C GLU A 70 -5.85 -11.29 2.35
N ASP A 71 -6.34 -10.09 2.69
CA ASP A 71 -6.98 -9.18 1.74
C ASP A 71 -5.97 -8.31 0.97
N THR A 72 -4.68 -8.36 1.33
CA THR A 72 -3.68 -7.54 0.64
C THR A 72 -3.34 -8.13 -0.73
N SER A 73 -3.25 -7.25 -1.75
CA SER A 73 -2.82 -7.62 -3.11
C SER A 73 -1.50 -8.39 -3.12
N LYS A 74 -0.60 -8.06 -2.18
CA LYS A 74 0.65 -8.79 -1.98
C LYS A 74 0.40 -10.22 -1.50
N TYR A 75 -0.40 -10.42 -0.46
CA TYR A 75 -0.67 -11.76 0.06
C TYR A 75 -1.37 -12.63 -0.99
N LYS A 76 -2.40 -12.10 -1.66
CA LYS A 76 -3.11 -12.79 -2.75
C LYS A 76 -2.16 -13.23 -3.87
N MET A 77 -1.25 -12.34 -4.27
CA MET A 77 -0.21 -12.66 -5.26
C MET A 77 0.79 -13.71 -4.76
N GLU A 78 1.23 -13.60 -3.51
CA GLU A 78 2.15 -14.57 -2.90
C GLU A 78 1.49 -15.95 -2.77
N GLN A 79 0.20 -16.03 -2.41
CA GLN A 79 -0.55 -17.27 -2.36
C GLN A 79 -0.80 -17.86 -3.75
N ALA A 80 -1.22 -17.07 -4.73
CA ALA A 80 -1.44 -17.52 -6.10
C ALA A 80 -0.17 -18.17 -6.68
N ILE A 81 1.00 -17.57 -6.45
CA ILE A 81 2.27 -18.14 -6.91
C ILE A 81 2.74 -19.33 -6.06
N LYS A 82 2.55 -19.29 -4.72
CA LYS A 82 2.93 -20.39 -3.82
C LYS A 82 2.05 -21.63 -3.96
N SER A 83 0.79 -21.47 -4.34
CA SER A 83 -0.17 -22.57 -4.54
C SER A 83 0.35 -23.60 -5.55
N ARG A 84 1.23 -23.16 -6.47
CA ARG A 84 1.71 -23.95 -7.62
C ARG A 84 0.55 -24.49 -8.46
N GLU A 85 -0.57 -23.78 -8.47
CA GLU A 85 -1.70 -24.07 -9.34
C GLU A 85 -1.68 -23.15 -10.56
N LYS A 86 -2.30 -23.62 -11.65
CA LYS A 86 -2.53 -22.78 -12.82
C LYS A 86 -3.57 -21.72 -12.45
N PHE A 87 -3.26 -20.45 -12.64
CA PHE A 87 -4.20 -19.36 -12.38
C PHE A 87 -4.30 -18.39 -13.56
N CYS A 88 -5.45 -17.74 -13.69
CA CYS A 88 -5.71 -16.69 -14.68
C CYS A 88 -5.15 -15.35 -14.19
N ILE A 89 -4.37 -14.68 -15.03
CA ILE A 89 -3.71 -13.41 -14.70
C ILE A 89 -4.74 -12.27 -14.71
N SER A 90 -5.69 -12.30 -15.65
CA SER A 90 -6.78 -11.32 -15.72
C SER A 90 -7.70 -11.36 -14.50
N GLU A 91 -8.15 -12.54 -14.08
CA GLU A 91 -8.98 -12.69 -12.87
C GLU A 91 -8.22 -12.23 -11.63
N LEU A 92 -6.95 -12.62 -11.51
CA LEU A 92 -6.11 -12.18 -10.40
C LEU A 92 -5.96 -10.66 -10.39
N ALA A 93 -5.76 -10.03 -11.55
CA ALA A 93 -5.61 -8.59 -11.72
C ALA A 93 -6.88 -7.82 -11.32
N GLU A 94 -8.06 -8.31 -11.71
CA GLU A 94 -9.35 -7.76 -11.30
C GLU A 94 -9.54 -7.89 -9.78
N GLU A 95 -9.21 -9.05 -9.20
CA GLU A 95 -9.39 -9.30 -7.78
C GLU A 95 -8.50 -8.42 -6.89
N ILE A 96 -7.29 -8.10 -7.35
CA ILE A 96 -6.35 -7.24 -6.62
C ILE A 96 -6.41 -5.76 -6.99
N GLY A 97 -7.19 -5.40 -8.02
CA GLY A 97 -7.39 -4.02 -8.49
C GLY A 97 -6.19 -3.42 -9.22
N TYR A 98 -5.41 -4.23 -9.94
CA TYR A 98 -4.25 -3.80 -10.73
C TYR A 98 -4.46 -4.09 -12.22
N SER A 99 -3.74 -3.41 -13.10
CA SER A 99 -3.74 -3.78 -14.52
C SER A 99 -2.99 -5.08 -14.75
N VAL A 100 -3.45 -5.89 -15.71
CA VAL A 100 -2.79 -7.11 -16.18
C VAL A 100 -1.30 -6.86 -16.48
N GLU A 101 -0.98 -5.74 -17.14
CA GLU A 101 0.39 -5.34 -17.44
C GLU A 101 1.27 -5.15 -16.19
N SER A 102 0.70 -4.64 -15.10
CA SER A 102 1.42 -4.46 -13.83
C SER A 102 1.70 -5.81 -13.17
N ILE A 103 0.77 -6.76 -13.29
CA ILE A 103 0.91 -8.12 -12.77
C ILE A 103 1.94 -8.92 -13.58
N LEU A 104 1.90 -8.84 -14.90
CA LEU A 104 2.90 -9.48 -15.77
C LEU A 104 4.34 -9.04 -15.44
N LYS A 105 4.54 -7.75 -15.12
CA LYS A 105 5.86 -7.23 -14.72
C LYS A 105 6.34 -7.75 -13.37
N ILE A 106 5.41 -8.09 -12.45
CA ILE A 106 5.75 -8.45 -11.08
C ILE A 106 5.88 -9.97 -10.87
N ILE A 107 5.17 -10.79 -11.66
CA ILE A 107 5.30 -12.26 -11.68
C ILE A 107 6.77 -12.74 -11.68
N PRO A 108 7.66 -12.29 -12.58
CA PRO A 108 9.04 -12.78 -12.63
C PRO A 108 9.85 -12.44 -11.37
N LEU A 109 9.54 -11.32 -10.71
CA LEU A 109 10.18 -10.96 -9.44
C LEU A 109 9.77 -11.94 -8.33
N TYR A 110 8.50 -12.33 -8.28
CA TYR A 110 8.00 -13.32 -7.33
C TYR A 110 8.48 -14.75 -7.64
N GLN A 111 8.58 -15.13 -8.92
CA GLN A 111 9.21 -16.40 -9.32
C GLN A 111 10.65 -16.49 -8.81
N LYS A 112 11.44 -15.43 -8.99
CA LYS A 112 12.82 -15.35 -8.48
C LYS A 112 12.86 -15.38 -6.94
N LYS A 113 11.95 -14.66 -6.28
CA LYS A 113 11.88 -14.57 -4.81
C LYS A 113 11.55 -15.92 -4.17
N PHE A 114 10.64 -16.69 -4.76
CA PHE A 114 10.20 -17.98 -4.21
C PHE A 114 10.88 -19.19 -4.86
N ASN A 115 11.81 -18.96 -5.80
CA ASN A 115 12.48 -20.01 -6.57
C ASN A 115 11.49 -20.98 -7.26
N ILE A 116 10.41 -20.43 -7.81
CA ILE A 116 9.35 -21.18 -8.48
C ILE A 116 9.56 -21.08 -10.00
N LYS A 117 9.57 -22.22 -10.67
CA LYS A 117 9.58 -22.30 -12.13
C LYS A 117 8.14 -22.16 -12.62
N GLY A 118 7.96 -21.47 -13.73
CA GLY A 118 6.66 -21.33 -14.36
C GLY A 118 6.77 -20.53 -15.65
N LYS A 119 5.79 -20.73 -16.53
CA LYS A 119 5.67 -20.02 -17.79
C LYS A 119 4.37 -19.24 -17.80
N ILE A 120 4.41 -18.07 -18.42
CA ILE A 120 3.20 -17.31 -18.75
C ILE A 120 2.79 -17.79 -20.14
N ASP A 121 1.61 -18.40 -20.23
CA ASP A 121 1.01 -18.89 -21.46
C ASP A 121 -0.26 -18.08 -21.73
N GLY A 122 -0.12 -17.02 -22.54
CA GLY A 122 -1.18 -16.05 -22.78
C GLY A 122 -1.64 -15.38 -21.49
N ASP A 123 -2.89 -15.66 -21.11
CA ASP A 123 -3.55 -15.11 -19.91
C ASP A 123 -3.40 -16.00 -18.66
N TYR A 124 -2.64 -17.10 -18.76
CA TYR A 124 -2.47 -18.03 -17.65
C TYR A 124 -1.02 -18.08 -17.17
N PHE A 125 -0.86 -18.15 -15.85
CA PHE A 125 0.39 -18.57 -15.25
C PHE A 125 0.36 -20.10 -15.05
N VAL A 126 1.31 -20.80 -15.65
CA VAL A 126 1.47 -22.25 -15.53
C VAL A 126 2.76 -22.53 -14.74
N PRO A 127 2.68 -23.01 -13.49
CA PRO A 127 3.85 -23.42 -12.72
C PRO A 127 4.49 -24.66 -13.35
N GLY A 128 5.82 -24.80 -13.20
CA GLY A 128 6.60 -25.91 -13.74
C GLY A 128 7.66 -26.42 -12.78
#